data_AF-A0A7K3XD76-F1
#
_entry.id   AF-A0A7K3XD76-F1
#
_cell.length_a   1.000
_cell.length_b   1.000
_cell.length_c   1.000
_cell.angle_alpha   90.00
_cell.angle_beta   90.00
_cell.angle_gamma   90.00
#
_symmetry.space_group_name_H-M   'P 1'
#
loop_
_entity.id
_entity.type
_entity.pdbx_description
1 polymer ?
#
loop_
_entity_poly.entity_id
_entity_poly.type
_entity_poly.pdbx_seq_one_letter_code
_entity_poly.pdbx_strand_id
1 'polypeptide(L)'
;MGHEGCLLRKIHGRYVLFGTGWSTQKGRKGSYNLYFATADKITGPYSERKFVGRFLGHGTPFKNKDGKWWCTAFFNANVLPLSREGIQTRDLSQTAQTINEQGVTLVPLDVKMIDNELVIREVDPDYATPGPDELQKF
;
A
#
# COMPACT_ATOMS: atom_id res chain seq x y z
N MET A 1 -6.85 0.16 -10.62
CA MET A 1 -5.72 0.02 -9.68
C MET A 1 -5.57 1.19 -8.74
N GLY A 2 -5.57 2.42 -9.26
CA GLY A 2 -5.35 3.63 -8.49
C GLY A 2 -5.33 4.84 -9.44
N HIS A 3 -5.02 6.04 -8.94
CA HIS A 3 -4.89 7.22 -9.80
C HIS A 3 -3.47 7.43 -10.36
N GLU A 4 -2.42 6.92 -9.68
CA GLU A 4 -1.01 7.06 -10.10
C GLU A 4 -0.08 6.02 -9.44
N GLY A 5 1.25 6.21 -9.60
CA GLY A 5 2.28 5.46 -8.88
C GLY A 5 2.33 3.98 -9.26
N CYS A 6 2.17 3.69 -10.55
CA CYS A 6 2.10 2.31 -11.03
C CYS A 6 3.49 1.66 -11.08
N LEU A 7 3.59 0.45 -10.54
CA LEU A 7 4.76 -0.42 -10.67
C LEU A 7 4.30 -1.81 -11.08
N LEU A 8 4.94 -2.38 -12.10
CA LEU A 8 4.69 -3.75 -12.52
C LEU A 8 5.84 -4.67 -12.10
N ARG A 9 5.52 -5.80 -11.48
CA ARG A 9 6.48 -6.84 -11.09
C ARG A 9 5.96 -8.22 -11.47
N LYS A 10 6.85 -9.16 -11.74
CA LYS A 10 6.49 -10.59 -11.81
C LYS A 10 6.83 -11.25 -10.47
N ILE A 11 5.82 -11.74 -9.76
CA ILE A 11 5.94 -12.31 -8.41
C ILE A 11 5.17 -13.63 -8.39
N HIS A 12 5.82 -14.72 -7.96
CA HIS A 12 5.22 -16.08 -7.96
C HIS A 12 4.55 -16.44 -9.30
N GLY A 13 5.19 -16.09 -10.42
CA GLY A 13 4.68 -16.36 -11.77
C GLY A 13 3.61 -15.40 -12.27
N ARG A 14 3.00 -14.58 -11.41
CA ARG A 14 1.93 -13.63 -11.76
C ARG A 14 2.48 -12.25 -12.09
N TYR A 15 1.81 -11.54 -12.99
CA TYR A 15 2.00 -10.10 -13.17
C TYR A 15 1.26 -9.37 -12.07
N VAL A 16 1.98 -8.56 -11.31
CA VAL A 16 1.47 -7.79 -10.18
C VAL A 16 1.60 -6.33 -10.50
N LEU A 17 0.46 -5.67 -10.71
CA LEU A 17 0.38 -4.23 -10.91
C LEU A 17 0.07 -3.58 -9.57
N PHE A 18 1.06 -2.89 -9.01
CA PHE A 18 0.87 -2.00 -7.89
C PHE A 18 0.33 -0.66 -8.37
N GLY A 19 -0.44 0.01 -7.52
CA GLY A 19 -0.97 1.33 -7.82
C GLY A 19 -1.48 2.01 -6.57
N THR A 20 -1.68 3.32 -6.68
CA THR A 20 -1.86 4.20 -5.52
C THR A 20 -3.23 4.85 -5.49
N GLY A 21 -3.80 4.99 -4.31
CA GLY A 21 -5.07 5.67 -4.11
C GLY A 21 -5.19 6.29 -2.73
N TRP A 22 -5.94 7.38 -2.65
CA TRP A 22 -6.40 7.95 -1.39
C TRP A 22 -7.49 7.06 -0.79
N SER A 23 -7.44 6.82 0.51
CA SER A 23 -8.45 6.01 1.23
C SER A 23 -9.87 6.51 1.03
N THR A 24 -10.05 7.83 0.97
CA THR A 24 -11.36 8.47 0.72
C THR A 24 -11.74 8.58 -0.75
N GLN A 25 -10.88 8.10 -1.66
CA GLN A 25 -10.96 8.30 -3.12
C GLN A 25 -10.97 9.78 -3.58
N LYS A 26 -10.78 10.73 -2.66
CA LYS A 26 -10.66 12.15 -2.95
C LYS A 26 -9.20 12.57 -2.79
N GLY A 27 -8.69 13.28 -3.80
CA GLY A 27 -7.32 13.76 -3.80
C GLY A 27 -6.99 14.54 -2.52
N ARG A 28 -5.86 14.20 -1.90
CA ARG A 28 -5.35 14.79 -0.66
C ARG A 28 -6.32 14.78 0.52
N LYS A 29 -7.19 13.77 0.62
CA LYS A 29 -8.05 13.50 1.77
C LYS A 29 -7.89 12.04 2.21
N GLY A 30 -7.54 11.80 3.46
CA GLY A 30 -7.24 10.46 3.95
C GLY A 30 -5.75 10.09 3.85
N SER A 31 -5.53 8.79 3.96
CA SER A 31 -4.23 8.16 3.83
C SER A 31 -3.90 7.83 2.37
N TYR A 32 -2.62 7.96 2.00
CA TYR A 32 -2.11 7.69 0.66
C TYR A 32 -1.61 6.24 0.60
N ASN A 33 -2.40 5.34 0.04
CA ASN A 33 -2.28 3.90 0.27
C ASN A 33 -1.82 3.14 -0.97
N LEU A 34 -1.17 1.98 -0.76
CA LEU A 34 -0.73 1.10 -1.83
C LEU A 34 -1.68 -0.08 -1.98
N TYR A 35 -1.95 -0.43 -3.23
CA TYR A 35 -2.78 -1.55 -3.62
C TYR A 35 -2.04 -2.38 -4.67
N PHE A 36 -2.51 -3.61 -4.90
CA PHE A 36 -2.06 -4.43 -6.02
C PHE A 36 -3.21 -5.18 -6.69
N ALA A 37 -3.07 -5.52 -7.97
CA ALA A 37 -3.90 -6.49 -8.66
C ALA A 37 -3.00 -7.46 -9.43
N THR A 38 -3.52 -8.66 -9.73
CA THR A 38 -2.75 -9.71 -10.40
C THR A 38 -3.35 -10.13 -11.72
N ALA A 39 -2.51 -10.57 -12.67
CA ALA A 39 -2.91 -11.17 -13.93
C ALA A 39 -1.96 -12.29 -14.35
N ASP A 40 -2.44 -13.22 -15.17
CA ASP A 40 -1.61 -14.27 -15.79
C ASP A 40 -0.87 -13.78 -17.04
N LYS A 41 -1.42 -12.76 -17.72
CA LYS A 41 -0.81 -12.08 -18.87
C LYS A 41 -0.50 -10.64 -18.51
N ILE A 42 0.60 -10.10 -19.05
CA ILE A 42 1.05 -8.73 -18.75
C ILE A 42 -0.01 -7.68 -19.13
N THR A 43 -0.78 -7.96 -20.18
CA THR A 43 -1.87 -7.13 -20.69
C THR A 43 -3.20 -7.32 -19.95
N GLY A 44 -3.26 -8.21 -18.95
CA GLY A 44 -4.47 -8.50 -18.19
C GLY A 44 -5.35 -9.63 -18.79
N PRO A 45 -6.62 -9.74 -18.36
CA PRO A 45 -7.27 -8.85 -17.38
C PRO A 45 -6.63 -8.96 -15.99
N TYR A 46 -6.57 -7.84 -15.28
CA TYR A 46 -6.14 -7.81 -13.88
C TYR A 46 -7.34 -8.06 -12.96
N SER A 47 -7.08 -8.71 -11.84
CA SER A 47 -8.06 -8.91 -10.77
C SER A 47 -8.58 -7.59 -10.21
N GLU A 48 -9.59 -7.67 -9.33
CA GLU A 48 -9.84 -6.58 -8.39
C GLU A 48 -8.58 -6.28 -7.58
N ARG A 49 -8.46 -5.01 -7.18
CA ARG A 49 -7.32 -4.55 -6.39
C ARG A 49 -7.46 -4.99 -4.94
N LYS A 50 -6.34 -5.27 -4.31
CA LYS A 50 -6.20 -5.67 -2.92
C LYS A 50 -5.30 -4.68 -2.21
N PHE A 51 -5.57 -4.42 -0.94
CA PHE A 51 -4.77 -3.51 -0.13
C PHE A 51 -3.41 -4.12 0.21
N VAL A 52 -2.34 -3.33 0.14
CA VAL A 52 -1.00 -3.72 0.60
C VAL A 52 -0.74 -3.12 1.97
N GLY A 53 -0.90 -1.80 2.08
CA GLY A 53 -0.66 -1.06 3.30
C GLY A 53 -1.03 0.41 3.18
N ARG A 54 -1.33 0.99 4.34
CA ARG A 54 -1.64 2.40 4.55
C ARG A 54 -0.38 3.23 4.42
N PHE A 55 -0.46 4.48 3.95
CA PHE A 55 0.70 5.38 3.86
C PHE A 55 1.84 4.91 2.92
N LEU A 56 1.59 3.87 2.12
CA LEU A 56 2.57 3.29 1.20
C LEU A 56 2.38 3.75 -0.25
N GLY A 57 1.52 4.73 -0.50
CA GLY A 57 1.25 5.19 -1.85
C GLY A 57 2.53 5.60 -2.59
N HIS A 58 2.60 5.25 -3.87
CA HIS A 58 3.79 5.34 -4.72
C HIS A 58 5.02 4.59 -4.15
N GLY A 59 4.75 3.62 -3.28
CA GLY A 59 5.76 2.73 -2.75
C GLY A 59 6.27 1.75 -3.79
N THR A 60 7.54 1.36 -3.65
CA THR A 60 8.20 0.41 -4.55
C THR A 60 8.52 -0.87 -3.78
N PRO A 61 7.73 -1.95 -3.92
CA PRO A 61 8.06 -3.26 -3.38
C PRO A 61 9.33 -3.86 -4.01
N PHE A 62 10.29 -4.29 -3.18
CA PHE A 62 11.52 -4.94 -3.60
C PHE A 62 11.92 -6.06 -2.64
N LYS A 63 12.77 -6.98 -3.12
CA LYS A 63 13.33 -8.08 -2.35
C LYS A 63 14.79 -7.76 -2.04
N ASN A 64 15.19 -7.80 -0.77
CA ASN A 64 16.58 -7.59 -0.38
C ASN A 64 17.44 -8.85 -0.68
N LYS A 65 18.74 -8.78 -0.38
CA LYS A 65 19.69 -9.89 -0.63
C LYS A 65 19.38 -11.15 0.18
N ASP A 66 18.76 -11.02 1.35
CA ASP A 66 18.35 -12.13 2.21
C ASP A 66 16.99 -12.71 1.80
N GLY A 67 16.39 -12.19 0.73
CA GLY A 67 15.11 -12.64 0.24
C GLY A 67 13.89 -12.06 0.99
N LYS A 68 14.08 -11.12 1.91
CA LYS A 68 13.00 -10.43 2.62
C LYS A 68 12.39 -9.35 1.72
N TRP A 69 11.08 -9.20 1.76
CA TRP A 69 10.38 -8.17 1.01
C TRP A 69 10.24 -6.88 1.81
N TRP A 70 10.40 -5.77 1.12
CA TRP A 70 10.33 -4.42 1.65
C TRP A 70 9.55 -3.53 0.69
N CYS A 71 9.02 -2.42 1.18
CA CYS A 71 8.46 -1.35 0.37
C CYS A 71 9.07 -0.02 0.80
N THR A 72 9.29 0.87 -0.17
CA THR A 72 9.56 2.27 0.15
C THR A 72 8.28 2.98 0.54
N ALA A 73 8.36 3.87 1.51
CA ALA A 73 7.32 4.81 1.90
C ALA A 73 7.95 6.18 2.12
N PHE A 74 7.17 7.25 2.05
CA PHE A 74 7.67 8.61 2.23
C PHE A 74 6.59 9.53 2.79
N PHE A 75 7.00 10.72 3.21
CA PHE A 75 6.11 11.78 3.66
C PHE A 75 5.21 12.27 2.51
N ASN A 76 3.90 12.07 2.63
CA ASN A 76 2.90 12.67 1.74
C ASN A 76 1.67 13.13 2.54
N ALA A 77 1.78 14.31 3.15
CA ALA A 77 0.72 14.90 3.96
C ALA A 77 0.65 16.43 3.80
N ASN A 78 -0.43 17.04 4.31
CA ASN A 78 -0.60 18.49 4.42
C ASN A 78 -0.25 19.02 5.83
N VAL A 79 0.05 18.12 6.76
CA VAL A 79 0.34 18.39 8.16
C VAL A 79 1.58 17.61 8.58
N LEU A 80 2.13 17.92 9.76
CA LEU A 80 3.23 17.15 10.34
C LEU A 80 2.85 15.66 10.51
N PRO A 81 3.83 14.75 10.48
CA PRO A 81 3.60 13.33 10.74
C PRO A 81 2.82 13.12 12.04
N LEU A 82 1.88 12.18 12.00
CA LEU A 82 1.11 11.80 13.17
C LEU A 82 1.90 10.84 14.04
N SER A 83 1.60 10.83 15.33
CA SER A 83 2.00 9.73 16.21
C SER A 83 1.43 8.41 15.69
N ARG A 84 2.22 7.36 15.87
CA ARG A 84 1.85 5.97 15.58
C ARG A 84 0.81 5.43 16.56
N GLU A 85 0.75 5.98 17.77
CA GLU A 85 -0.18 5.54 18.81
C GLU A 85 -1.64 5.68 18.34
N GLY A 86 -2.35 4.55 18.30
CA GLY A 86 -3.77 4.48 17.92
C GLY A 86 -4.05 4.78 16.43
N ILE A 87 -3.03 4.78 15.58
CA ILE A 87 -3.20 5.15 14.17
C ILE A 87 -4.13 4.19 13.42
N GLN A 88 -4.17 2.92 13.80
CA GLN A 88 -4.98 1.87 13.17
C GLN A 88 -6.48 2.21 13.19
N THR A 89 -6.94 2.84 14.27
CA THR A 89 -8.36 3.17 14.48
C THR A 89 -8.68 4.64 14.22
N ARG A 90 -7.70 5.44 13.82
CA ARG A 90 -7.86 6.88 13.62
C ARG A 90 -8.43 7.18 12.23
N ASP A 91 -9.54 7.92 12.21
CA ASP A 91 -10.09 8.50 10.98
C ASP A 91 -9.22 9.66 10.49
N LEU A 92 -8.74 9.54 9.25
CA LEU A 92 -7.89 10.53 8.57
C LEU A 92 -8.60 11.22 7.41
N SER A 93 -9.92 11.08 7.30
CA SER A 93 -10.71 11.52 6.13
C SER A 93 -10.63 13.01 5.79
N GLN A 94 -10.19 13.86 6.73
CA GLN A 94 -10.26 15.31 6.61
C GLN A 94 -9.23 15.91 5.64
N THR A 95 -7.98 15.44 5.67
CA THR A 95 -6.86 15.97 4.88
C THR A 95 -5.83 14.88 4.60
N ALA A 96 -4.79 15.16 3.82
CA ALA A 96 -3.69 14.23 3.61
C ALA A 96 -2.87 14.12 4.89
N GLN A 97 -2.79 12.90 5.45
CA GLN A 97 -2.11 12.62 6.72
C GLN A 97 -1.30 11.33 6.62
N THR A 98 -0.18 11.26 7.35
CA THR A 98 0.73 10.11 7.36
C THR A 98 1.47 10.00 8.68
N ILE A 99 2.03 8.81 8.95
CA ILE A 99 3.03 8.58 10.02
C ILE A 99 4.46 8.60 9.49
N ASN A 100 4.67 8.62 8.17
CA ASN A 100 6.00 8.64 7.59
C ASN A 100 6.65 10.01 7.82
N GLU A 101 7.87 9.99 8.34
CA GLU A 101 8.73 11.16 8.44
C GLU A 101 9.24 11.61 7.07
N GLN A 102 9.76 12.85 7.00
CA GLN A 102 10.43 13.32 5.78
C GLN A 102 11.61 12.42 5.42
N GLY A 103 11.75 12.12 4.13
CA GLY A 103 12.73 11.16 3.62
C GLY A 103 12.10 9.83 3.22
N VAL A 104 12.93 8.79 3.18
CA VAL A 104 12.52 7.43 2.79
C VAL A 104 12.40 6.57 4.04
N THR A 105 11.24 5.96 4.22
CA THR A 105 11.00 4.90 5.19
C THR A 105 10.98 3.56 4.46
N LEU A 106 11.61 2.53 5.04
CA LEU A 106 11.53 1.16 4.54
C LEU A 106 10.60 0.37 5.45
N VAL A 107 9.50 -0.15 4.89
CA VAL A 107 8.55 -0.98 5.62
C VAL A 107 8.65 -2.44 5.16
N PRO A 108 8.59 -3.42 6.08
CA PRO A 108 8.61 -4.83 5.72
C PRO A 108 7.29 -5.29 5.08
N LEU A 109 7.38 -6.16 4.08
CA LEU A 109 6.20 -6.81 3.48
C LEU A 109 6.26 -8.32 3.70
N ASP A 110 5.10 -8.91 3.98
CA ASP A 110 4.85 -10.35 3.83
C ASP A 110 4.29 -10.61 2.43
N VAL A 111 4.98 -11.47 1.68
CA VAL A 111 4.63 -11.85 0.30
C VAL A 111 4.60 -13.36 0.20
N LYS A 112 3.41 -13.92 0.05
CA LYS A 112 3.21 -15.37 0.06
C LYS A 112 2.01 -15.80 -0.78
N MET A 113 1.96 -17.09 -1.08
CA MET A 113 0.79 -17.73 -1.68
C MET A 113 -0.05 -18.37 -0.58
N ILE A 114 -1.36 -18.11 -0.57
CA ILE A 114 -2.34 -18.78 0.30
C ILE A 114 -3.45 -19.30 -0.61
N ASP A 115 -3.74 -20.60 -0.59
CA ASP A 115 -4.80 -21.22 -1.43
C ASP A 115 -4.73 -20.81 -2.91
N ASN A 116 -3.51 -20.79 -3.46
CA ASN A 116 -3.21 -20.33 -4.82
C ASN A 116 -3.57 -18.87 -5.09
N GLU A 117 -3.66 -18.03 -4.07
CA GLU A 117 -3.80 -16.59 -4.16
C GLU A 117 -2.53 -15.89 -3.68
N LEU A 118 -2.05 -14.92 -4.45
CA LEU A 118 -0.94 -14.07 -4.02
C LEU A 118 -1.44 -13.05 -3.00
N VAL A 119 -0.87 -13.09 -1.81
CA VAL A 119 -1.11 -12.14 -0.73
C VAL A 119 0.15 -11.30 -0.53
N ILE A 120 -0.02 -9.97 -0.55
CA ILE A 120 1.02 -8.99 -0.31
C ILE A 120 0.47 -8.03 0.73
N ARG A 121 1.06 -8.02 1.93
CA ARG A 121 0.63 -7.18 3.04
C ARG A 121 1.83 -6.60 3.77
N GLU A 122 1.69 -5.41 4.30
CA GLU A 122 2.66 -4.86 5.25
C GLU A 122 2.56 -5.64 6.59
N VAL A 123 3.67 -5.77 7.32
CA VAL A 123 3.77 -6.58 8.56
C VAL A 123 3.50 -5.78 9.84
N ASP A 124 3.88 -4.51 9.86
CA ASP A 124 3.65 -3.54 10.92
C ASP A 124 2.15 -3.12 11.01
N PRO A 125 1.48 -3.34 12.15
CA PRO A 125 0.04 -3.07 12.27
C PRO A 125 -0.35 -1.61 11.99
N ASP A 126 0.59 -0.66 12.11
CA ASP A 126 0.35 0.77 11.84
C ASP A 126 0.19 1.06 10.33
N TYR A 127 0.69 0.18 9.46
CA TYR A 127 0.52 0.25 8.01
C TYR A 127 -0.41 -0.84 7.49
N ALA A 128 -0.39 -2.05 8.07
CA ALA A 128 -1.14 -3.20 7.58
C ALA A 128 -2.67 -3.05 7.66
N THR A 129 -3.16 -2.20 8.57
CA THR A 129 -4.59 -2.05 8.87
C THR A 129 -5.24 -0.96 7.99
N PRO A 130 -6.27 -1.28 7.19
CA PRO A 130 -7.12 -0.26 6.59
C PRO A 130 -7.76 0.60 7.69
N GLY A 131 -7.60 1.91 7.60
CA GLY A 131 -8.23 2.83 8.56
C GLY A 131 -9.74 2.96 8.32
N PRO A 132 -10.50 3.52 9.29
CA PRO A 132 -11.94 3.76 9.12
C PRO A 132 -12.26 4.76 7.98
N ASP A 133 -11.27 5.50 7.49
CA ASP A 133 -11.36 6.38 6.32
C ASP A 133 -11.27 5.66 4.97
N GLU A 134 -10.96 4.35 4.95
CA GLU A 134 -10.86 3.56 3.72
C GLU A 134 -12.25 3.20 3.19
N LEU A 135 -12.63 3.82 2.07
CA LEU A 135 -13.92 3.56 1.42
C LEU A 135 -13.95 2.25 0.63
N GLN A 136 -12.79 1.66 0.36
CA GLN A 136 -12.70 0.42 -0.38
C GLN A 136 -12.99 -0.79 0.51
N LYS A 137 -13.65 -1.78 -0.06
CA LYS A 137 -13.92 -3.07 0.59
C LYS A 137 -12.95 -4.11 0.04
N PHE A 138 -12.38 -4.93 0.90
CA PHE A 138 -11.41 -5.98 0.58
C PHE A 138 -11.82 -7.30 1.19
#